data_AF-A0A535UDC0-F1
#
_entry.id   AF-A0A535UDC0-F1
#
_cell.length_a   1.000
_cell.length_b   1.000
_cell.length_c   1.000
_cell.angle_alpha   90.00
_cell.angle_beta   90.00
_cell.angle_gamma   90.00
#
_symmetry.space_group_name_H-M   'P 1'
#
loop_
_entity.id
_entity.type
_entity.pdbx_description
1 polymer ?
#
loop_
_entity_poly.entity_id
_entity_poly.type
_entity_poly.pdbx_seq_one_letter_code
_entity_poly.pdbx_strand_id
1 'polypeptide(L)' 'MRYLIELARTDDDRVQGTVSREGVEEAVTFSGWAELLSLLEPESRETATSRWPAAGDTRTWAE' A
#
# COMPACT_ATOMS: atom_id res chain seq x y z
N MET A 1 10.21 -4.49 7.71
CA MET A 1 10.07 -3.02 7.85
C MET A 1 9.46 -2.76 9.22
N ARG A 2 9.99 -1.81 9.97
CA ARG A 2 9.51 -1.46 11.31
C ARG A 2 8.94 -0.04 11.27
N TYR A 3 7.81 0.14 11.94
CA TYR A 3 7.15 1.42 12.11
C TYR A 3 7.06 1.73 13.60
N LEU A 4 7.29 2.99 13.96
CA LEU A 4 6.91 3.56 15.25
C LEU A 4 5.61 4.33 15.03
N ILE A 5 4.60 4.04 15.85
CA ILE A 5 3.28 4.66 15.74
C ILE A 5 2.95 5.27 17.11
N GLU A 6 2.76 6.58 17.15
CA GLU A 6 2.28 7.30 18.32
C GLU A 6 0.78 7.55 18.15
N LEU A 7 -0.02 7.13 19.13
CA LEU A 7 -1.48 7.16 19.07
C LEU A 7 -2.05 8.06 20.17
N ALA A 8 -2.98 8.93 19.79
CA ALA A 8 -3.81 9.70 20.71
C ALA A 8 -5.29 9.53 20.32
N ARG A 9 -6.16 9.48 21.34
CA ARG A 9 -7.61 9.55 21.15
C ARG A 9 -8.04 11.01 21.21
N THR A 10 -8.92 11.44 20.32
CA THR A 10 -9.52 12.77 20.35
C THR A 10 -10.81 12.76 21.16
N ASP A 11 -11.33 13.94 21.49
CA ASP A 11 -12.61 14.11 22.21
C ASP A 11 -13.83 13.60 21.41
N ASP A 12 -13.71 13.44 20.09
CA ASP A 12 -14.74 12.89 19.18
C ASP A 12 -14.61 11.36 19.01
N ASP A 13 -13.92 10.68 19.92
CA ASP A 13 -13.63 9.24 19.85
C ASP A 13 -12.85 8.78 18.59
N ARG A 14 -12.21 9.71 17.90
CA ARG A 14 -11.32 9.40 16.78
C ARG A 14 -9.92 9.11 17.28
N VAL A 15 -9.14 8.48 16.42
CA VAL A 15 -7.71 8.24 16.64
C VAL A 15 -6.93 9.17 15.74
N GLN A 16 -5.87 9.77 16.25
CA GLN A 16 -4.92 10.55 15.48
C GLN A 16 -3.50 10.28 15.97
N GLY A 17 -2.51 10.61 15.17
CA GLY A 17 -1.13 10.34 15.56
C GLY A 17 -0.11 10.60 14.48
N THR A 18 1.09 10.05 14.72
CA THR A 18 2.23 10.09 13.83
C THR A 18 2.72 8.67 13.54
N VAL A 19 3.14 8.43 12.30
CA VAL A 19 3.82 7.21 11.87
C VAL A 19 5.23 7.59 11.41
N SER A 20 6.24 6.95 12.00
CA SER A 20 7.63 7.07 11.58
C SER A 20 8.13 5.71 11.10
N ARG A 21 8.73 5.67 9.91
CA ARG A 21 9.32 4.46 9.35
C ARG A 21 10.80 4.38 9.70
N GLU A 22 11.25 3.22 10.17
CA GLU A 22 12.68 3.02 10.49
C GLU A 22 13.54 3.29 9.24
N GLY A 23 14.49 4.23 9.36
CA GLY A 23 15.35 4.67 8.26
C GLY A 23 14.82 5.86 7.45
N VAL A 24 13.66 6.41 7.80
CA VAL A 24 13.12 7.66 7.24
C VAL A 24 13.03 8.69 8.37
N GLU A 25 13.63 9.87 8.17
CA GLU A 25 13.66 10.92 9.21
C GLU A 25 12.31 11.62 9.38
N GLU A 26 11.43 11.53 8.38
CA GLU A 26 10.14 12.19 8.38
C GLU A 26 9.04 11.31 9.00
N ALA A 27 8.30 11.91 9.94
CA ALA A 27 7.09 11.34 10.52
C ALA A 27 5.86 11.90 9.79
N VAL A 28 4.91 11.03 9.44
CA VAL A 28 3.67 11.42 8.75
C VAL A 28 2.52 11.44 9.76
N THR A 29 1.73 12.50 9.74
CA THR A 29 0.53 12.60 10.59
C THR A 29 -0.66 11.89 9.95
N PHE A 30 -1.53 11.31 10.78
CA PHE A 30 -2.78 10.69 10.33
C PHE A 30 -3.93 11.03 11.26
N SER A 31 -5.14 11.05 10.70
CA SER A 31 -6.40 11.20 11.42
C SER A 31 -7.36 10.09 11.03
N GLY A 32 -7.47 9.10 11.91
CA GLY A 32 -8.36 7.96 11.79
C GLY A 32 -7.64 6.68 11.36
N TRP A 33 -8.35 5.56 11.57
CA TRP A 33 -7.83 4.23 11.27
C TRP A 33 -7.60 3.99 9.77
N ALA A 34 -8.44 4.57 8.91
CA ALA A 34 -8.30 4.38 7.46
C ALA A 34 -6.99 4.96 6.92
N GLU A 35 -6.67 6.21 7.30
CA GLU A 35 -5.40 6.84 6.90
C GLU A 35 -4.19 6.09 7.45
N LEU A 36 -4.24 5.67 8.73
CA LEU A 36 -3.16 4.87 9.32
C LEU A 36 -2.91 3.59 8.53
N LEU A 37 -3.96 2.86 8.17
CA LEU A 37 -3.83 1.60 7.43
C LEU A 37 -3.22 1.83 6.05
N SER A 38 -3.66 2.86 5.32
CA SER A 38 -3.09 3.21 4.02
C SER A 38 -1.61 3.59 4.07
N LEU A 39 -1.14 4.20 5.17
CA LEU A 39 0.29 4.49 5.38
C LEU A 39 1.14 3.24 5.67
N LEU A 40 0.52 2.17 6.15
CA LEU A 40 1.17 0.90 6.48
C LEU A 40 1.11 -0.10 5.32
N GLU A 41 0.24 0.13 4.34
CA GLU A 41 0.20 -0.70 3.14
C GLU A 41 1.54 -0.58 2.40
N PRO A 42 2.28 -1.69 2.22
CA PRO A 42 3.44 -1.67 1.35
C PRO A 42 2.92 -1.30 -0.04
N GLU A 43 3.57 -0.33 -0.71
CA GLU A 43 3.24 0.04 -2.09
C GLU A 43 3.07 -1.25 -2.88
N SER A 44 1.82 -1.55 -3.22
CA SER A 44 1.50 -2.81 -3.86
C SER A 44 2.33 -2.86 -5.12
N ARG A 45 3.26 -3.82 -5.14
CA ARG A 45 4.13 -4.20 -6.24
C ARG A 45 3.58 -3.65 -7.54
N GLU A 46 4.35 -2.75 -8.14
CA GLU A 46 4.31 -2.39 -9.55
C GLU A 46 3.60 -3.48 -10.31
N THR A 47 2.46 -3.14 -10.91
CA THR A 47 1.72 -3.99 -11.83
C THR A 47 2.74 -4.64 -12.73
N ALA A 48 3.11 -5.89 -12.40
CA ALA A 48 3.96 -6.70 -13.23
C ALA A 48 3.18 -6.75 -14.52
N THR A 49 3.67 -6.01 -15.52
CA THR A 49 3.18 -6.07 -16.87
C THR A 49 3.30 -7.53 -17.22
N SER A 50 2.18 -8.25 -17.10
CA SER A 50 2.04 -9.57 -17.64
C SER A 50 2.09 -9.33 -19.13
N ARG A 51 3.32 -9.30 -19.66
CA ARG A 51 3.58 -9.42 -21.08
C ARG A 51 3.13 -10.82 -21.41
N TRP A 52 1.84 -10.95 -21.65
CA TRP A 52 1.24 -12.06 -22.35
C TRP A 52 2.10 -12.28 -23.60
N PRO A 53 2.72 -13.45 -23.81
CA PRO A 53 3.31 -13.72 -25.10
C PRO A 53 2.16 -13.64 -26.10
N ALA A 54 2.25 -12.72 -27.06
CA ALA A 54 1.35 -12.71 -28.20
C ALA A 54 1.27 -14.15 -28.70
N ALA A 55 0.09 -14.77 -28.59
CA ALA A 55 -0.13 -16.13 -29.04
C ALA A 55 -0.09 -16.12 -30.57
N GLY A 56 1.12 -16.02 -31.11
CA GLY A 56 1.45 -16.41 -32.47
C GLY A 56 1.56 -17.92 -32.51
N ASP A 57 0.41 -18.60 -32.44
CA ASP A 57 0.27 -19.98 -32.88
C ASP A 57 -1.12 -20.12 -33.51
N THR A 58 -1.17 -19.73 -34.77
CA THR A 58 -2.20 -20.11 -35.73
C THR A 58 -2.35 -21.63 -35.75
N ARG A 59 -3.33 -22.16 -35.02
CA ARG A 59 -3.90 -23.48 -35.33
C ARG A 59 -4.94 -23.32 -36.43
N THR A 60 -4.49 -23.58 -37.66
CA THR A 60 -5.36 -23.88 -38.80
C THR A 60 -6.16 -25.14 -38.45
N TRP A 61 -7.45 -24.98 -38.17
CA TRP A 61 -8.39 -26.11 -38.20
C TRP A 61 -8.86 -26.24 -39.64
N ALA A 62 -8.39 -27.30 -40.30
CA ALA A 62 -8.93 -27.77 -41.56
C ALA A 62 -9.96 -28.84 -41.23
N GLU A 63 -11.24 -28.58 -41.53
CA GLU A 63 -12.26 -29.57 -41.88
C GLU A 63 -13.23 -28.96 -42.90
#